data_AF-A0A537E317-F1
#
_entry.id   AF-A0A537E317-F1
#
_cell.length_a   1.000
_cell.length_b   1.000
_cell.length_c   1.000
_cell.angle_alpha   90.00
_cell.angle_beta   90.00
_cell.angle_gamma   90.00
#
_symmetry.space_group_name_H-M   'P 1'
#
loop_
_entity.id
_entity.type
_entity.pdbx_description
1 polymer ?
#
loop_
_entity_poly.entity_id
_entity_poly.type
_entity_poly.pdbx_seq_one_letter_code
_entity_poly.pdbx_strand_id
1 'polypeptide(L)'
;MPQFPFSQALTANQLGFNPLSGWQYEWTPYPCSLLILIRATGNTAKLTLFSGSETIQERTPIQGGGTAGVTPSELNTPAISFMAPGGDRLKLVIDETGGLTPTVDGVVILNPL
;
A
#
# COMPACT_ATOMS: atom_id res chain seq x y z
N MET A 1 -17.74 -3.81 0.96
CA MET A 1 -16.57 -2.92 0.99
C MET A 1 -15.55 -3.48 0.02
N PRO A 2 -15.19 -2.75 -1.04
CA PRO A 2 -14.15 -3.19 -1.98
C PRO A 2 -12.82 -3.38 -1.23
N GLN A 3 -12.15 -4.49 -1.50
CA GLN A 3 -10.83 -4.78 -0.98
C GLN A 3 -9.90 -5.22 -2.11
N PHE A 4 -8.62 -4.89 -1.98
CA PHE A 4 -7.57 -5.27 -2.92
C PHE A 4 -6.39 -5.85 -2.15
N PRO A 5 -6.37 -7.18 -1.92
CA PRO A 5 -5.17 -7.86 -1.46
C PRO A 5 -4.17 -7.97 -2.61
N PHE A 6 -2.88 -7.75 -2.30
CA PHE A 6 -1.80 -7.94 -3.25
C PHE A 6 -0.58 -8.58 -2.58
N SER A 7 0.22 -9.26 -3.38
CA SER A 7 1.51 -9.81 -2.99
C SER A 7 2.43 -9.74 -4.20
N GLN A 8 3.55 -9.02 -4.08
CA GLN A 8 4.49 -8.84 -5.19
C GLN A 8 5.93 -8.87 -4.67
N ALA A 9 6.76 -9.70 -5.29
CA ALA A 9 8.21 -9.63 -5.14
C ALA A 9 8.75 -8.39 -5.86
N LEU A 10 9.47 -7.54 -5.15
CA LEU A 10 10.20 -6.43 -5.75
C LEU A 10 11.50 -6.94 -6.37
N THR A 11 11.96 -6.29 -7.43
CA THR A 11 13.31 -6.45 -7.94
C THR A 11 14.28 -5.58 -7.13
N ALA A 12 15.56 -5.93 -7.13
CA ALA A 12 16.59 -5.14 -6.46
C ALA A 12 16.61 -3.69 -6.99
N ASN A 13 16.59 -2.73 -6.07
CA ASN A 13 16.50 -1.29 -6.34
C ASN A 13 15.30 -0.87 -7.19
N GLN A 14 14.20 -1.63 -7.15
CA GLN A 14 12.97 -1.25 -7.85
C GLN A 14 12.41 0.04 -7.26
N LEU A 15 12.11 1.01 -8.12
CA LEU A 15 11.48 2.26 -7.73
C LEU A 15 10.06 2.35 -8.31
N GLY A 16 9.17 2.98 -7.57
CA GLY A 16 7.88 3.42 -8.09
C GLY A 16 6.84 2.33 -8.31
N PHE A 17 6.95 1.18 -7.66
CA PHE A 17 5.95 0.12 -7.79
C PHE A 17 4.60 0.58 -7.23
N ASN A 18 3.55 0.52 -8.06
CA ASN A 18 2.17 0.82 -7.65
C ASN A 18 1.26 -0.40 -7.80
N PRO A 19 0.89 -1.10 -6.71
CA PRO A 19 0.02 -2.27 -6.76
C PRO A 19 -1.42 -1.92 -7.17
N LEU A 20 -1.86 -0.66 -6.99
CA LEU A 20 -3.23 -0.25 -7.34
C LEU A 20 -3.42 0.05 -8.83
N SER A 21 -2.34 0.04 -9.62
CA SER A 21 -2.41 0.38 -11.04
C SER A 21 -3.36 -0.55 -11.79
N GLY A 22 -4.42 0.01 -12.36
CA GLY A 22 -5.43 -0.76 -13.11
C GLY A 22 -6.53 -1.38 -12.25
N TRP A 23 -6.53 -1.14 -10.94
CA TRP A 23 -7.67 -1.48 -10.09
C TRP A 23 -8.83 -0.50 -10.33
N GLN A 24 -10.07 -1.00 -10.37
CA GLN A 24 -11.26 -0.17 -10.60
C GLN A 24 -11.40 0.96 -9.56
N TYR A 25 -10.96 0.72 -8.33
CA TYR A 25 -10.99 1.70 -7.23
C TYR A 25 -9.64 2.39 -7.02
N GLU A 26 -8.75 2.37 -8.03
CA GLU A 26 -7.61 3.30 -8.08
C GLU A 26 -8.09 4.76 -8.03
N TRP A 27 -9.29 5.02 -8.54
CA TRP A 27 -10.01 6.27 -8.37
C TRP A 27 -11.17 6.05 -7.40
N THR A 28 -11.27 6.86 -6.35
CA THR A 28 -12.35 6.77 -5.37
C THR A 28 -13.66 7.23 -6.03
N PRO A 29 -14.71 6.40 -6.13
CA PRO A 29 -15.97 6.83 -6.75
C PRO A 29 -16.82 7.72 -5.83
N TYR A 30 -16.57 7.68 -4.52
CA TYR A 30 -17.27 8.40 -3.47
C TYR A 30 -16.30 8.73 -2.33
N PRO A 31 -16.63 9.68 -1.44
CA PRO A 31 -15.89 9.91 -0.21
C PRO A 31 -15.82 8.62 0.62
N CYS A 32 -14.61 8.22 1.00
CA CYS A 32 -14.40 6.95 1.71
C CYS A 32 -13.31 7.07 2.76
N SER A 33 -13.43 6.25 3.80
CA SER A 33 -12.35 5.94 4.73
C SER A 33 -11.54 4.79 4.15
N LEU A 34 -10.23 5.00 4.03
CA LEU A 34 -9.29 3.98 3.61
C LEU A 34 -8.59 3.35 4.80
N LEU A 35 -8.45 2.04 4.74
CA LEU A 35 -7.59 1.26 5.62
C LEU A 35 -6.60 0.48 4.77
N ILE A 36 -5.32 0.69 5.03
CA ILE A 36 -4.23 0.01 4.35
C ILE A 36 -3.41 -0.75 5.38
N LEU A 37 -3.24 -2.04 5.14
CA LEU A 37 -2.28 -2.89 5.83
C LEU A 37 -1.20 -3.27 4.85
N ILE A 38 0.05 -3.03 5.19
CA ILE A 38 1.18 -3.32 4.31
C ILE A 38 2.38 -3.75 5.12
N ARG A 39 3.03 -4.83 4.66
CA ARG A 39 4.24 -5.38 5.24
C ARG A 39 5.13 -5.93 4.14
N ALA A 40 6.39 -6.17 4.47
CA ALA A 40 7.34 -6.79 3.58
C ALA A 40 8.03 -7.97 4.26
N THR A 41 8.57 -8.91 3.48
CA THR A 41 9.43 -9.97 4.01
C THR A 41 10.75 -9.42 4.55
N GLY A 42 11.27 -8.35 3.95
CA GLY A 42 12.47 -7.63 4.39
C GLY A 42 12.21 -6.18 4.82
N ASN A 43 13.23 -5.51 5.38
CA ASN A 43 13.11 -4.16 5.95
C ASN A 43 13.61 -3.04 5.02
N THR A 44 13.77 -3.33 3.73
CA THR A 44 14.40 -2.41 2.76
C THR A 44 13.39 -1.66 1.89
N ALA A 45 12.11 -2.03 1.97
CA ALA A 45 11.03 -1.39 1.23
C ALA A 45 10.52 -0.13 1.96
N LYS A 46 10.23 0.92 1.19
CA LYS A 46 9.65 2.18 1.68
C LYS A 46 8.37 2.47 0.93
N LEU A 47 7.40 3.09 1.61
CA LEU A 47 6.11 3.48 1.07
C LEU A 47 5.97 5.00 1.05
N THR A 48 5.53 5.52 -0.08
CA THR A 48 4.90 6.84 -0.20
C THR A 48 3.45 6.67 -0.63
N LEU A 49 2.53 7.34 0.06
CA LEU A 49 1.09 7.21 -0.15
C LEU A 49 0.50 8.55 -0.57
N PHE A 50 -0.27 8.54 -1.65
CA PHE A 50 -0.96 9.71 -2.18
C PHE A 50 -2.47 9.49 -2.29
N SER A 51 -3.22 10.56 -2.03
CA SER A 51 -4.62 10.71 -2.39
C SER A 51 -4.76 11.97 -3.25
N GLY A 52 -5.03 11.81 -4.54
CA GLY A 52 -5.08 12.95 -5.46
C GLY A 52 -3.76 13.73 -5.47
N SER A 53 -3.80 14.98 -5.01
CA SER A 53 -2.63 15.85 -4.84
C SER A 53 -2.00 15.82 -3.44
N GLU A 54 -2.64 15.17 -2.47
CA GLU A 54 -2.17 15.11 -1.09
C GLU A 54 -1.18 13.95 -0.87
N THR A 55 -0.10 14.22 -0.14
CA THR A 55 0.82 13.19 0.33
C THR A 55 0.44 12.83 1.76
N ILE A 56 -0.13 11.64 1.94
CA ILE A 56 -0.58 11.16 3.25
C ILE A 56 0.62 10.65 4.07
N GLN A 57 1.57 10.00 3.40
CA GLN A 57 2.76 9.46 4.03
C GLN A 57 3.94 9.56 3.06
N GLU A 58 5.05 10.11 3.52
CA GLU A 58 6.24 10.34 2.69
C GLU A 58 7.37 9.36 3.03
N ARG A 59 7.70 8.47 2.09
CA ARG A 59 8.90 7.60 2.10
C ARG A 59 9.19 6.94 3.46
N THR A 60 8.15 6.43 4.11
CA THR A 60 8.29 5.76 5.41
C THR A 60 8.68 4.29 5.23
N PRO A 61 9.51 3.71 6.10
CA PRO A 61 9.81 2.28 6.07
C PRO A 61 8.55 1.42 6.18
N ILE A 62 8.47 0.36 5.36
CA ILE A 62 7.45 -0.68 5.51
C ILE A 62 7.93 -1.68 6.58
N GLN A 63 7.02 -2.11 7.46
CA GLN A 63 7.34 -3.14 8.45
C GLN A 63 7.84 -4.41 7.76
N GLY A 64 8.98 -4.93 8.21
CA GLY A 64 9.52 -6.21 7.77
C GLY A 64 9.05 -7.41 8.62
N GLY A 65 9.51 -8.61 8.28
CA GLY A 65 9.15 -9.85 8.99
C GLY A 65 7.82 -10.47 8.55
N GLY A 66 7.30 -10.06 7.40
CA GLY A 66 6.16 -10.69 6.76
C GLY A 66 6.47 -12.08 6.16
N THR A 67 5.42 -12.79 5.77
CA THR A 67 5.50 -14.05 5.02
C THR A 67 4.92 -13.82 3.64
N ALA A 68 5.71 -14.09 2.59
CA ALA A 68 5.29 -13.90 1.21
C ALA A 68 3.97 -14.62 0.92
N GLY A 69 3.03 -13.92 0.28
CA GLY A 69 1.73 -14.45 -0.12
C GLY A 69 0.70 -14.53 1.01
N VAL A 70 1.05 -14.07 2.22
CA VAL A 70 0.13 -14.06 3.36
C VAL A 70 -0.39 -12.64 3.56
N THR A 71 -1.71 -12.47 3.46
CA THR A 71 -2.38 -11.18 3.67
C THR A 71 -2.14 -10.68 5.12
N PRO A 72 -1.70 -9.43 5.30
CA PRO A 72 -1.53 -8.84 6.63
C PRO A 72 -2.87 -8.67 7.36
N SER A 73 -2.81 -8.60 8.70
CA SER A 73 -3.95 -8.39 9.58
C SER A 73 -3.64 -7.27 10.57
N GLU A 74 -4.66 -6.55 11.03
CA GLU A 74 -4.51 -5.49 12.03
C GLU A 74 -3.86 -5.97 13.35
N LEU A 75 -3.92 -7.28 13.64
CA LEU A 75 -3.27 -7.86 14.82
C LEU A 75 -1.74 -7.84 14.72
N ASN A 76 -1.18 -7.84 13.50
CA ASN A 76 0.26 -8.01 13.27
C ASN A 76 0.92 -6.90 12.43
N THR A 77 0.10 -6.02 11.85
CA THR A 77 0.55 -4.95 10.95
C THR A 77 -0.18 -3.66 11.32
N PRO A 78 0.53 -2.54 11.55
CA PRO A 78 -0.10 -1.26 11.87
C PRO A 78 -0.97 -0.80 10.70
N ALA A 79 -2.19 -0.38 11.01
CA ALA A 79 -3.12 0.16 10.03
C ALA A 79 -2.77 1.60 9.69
N ILE A 80 -2.64 1.89 8.39
CA ILE A 80 -2.61 3.25 7.87
C ILE A 80 -4.04 3.59 7.49
N SER A 81 -4.64 4.58 8.18
CA SER A 81 -6.01 5.00 7.93
C SER A 81 -6.11 6.49 7.65
N PHE A 82 -6.91 6.86 6.67
CA PHE A 82 -7.17 8.25 6.26
C PHE A 82 -8.49 8.34 5.48
N MET A 83 -9.01 9.55 5.31
CA MET A 83 -10.20 9.80 4.50
C MET A 83 -9.78 10.35 3.15
N ALA A 84 -10.35 9.81 2.07
CA ALA A 84 -10.17 10.33 0.72
C ALA A 84 -11.50 10.89 0.20
N PRO A 85 -11.51 12.09 -0.40
CA PRO A 85 -12.68 12.60 -1.10
C PRO A 85 -12.99 11.73 -2.32
N GLY A 86 -14.21 11.85 -2.85
CA GLY A 86 -14.58 11.20 -4.10
C GLY A 86 -13.90 11.87 -5.29
N GLY A 87 -13.40 11.06 -6.22
CA GLY A 87 -12.70 11.48 -7.43
C GLY A 87 -11.17 11.51 -7.28
N ASP A 88 -10.64 11.20 -6.10
CA ASP A 88 -9.19 11.16 -5.87
C ASP A 88 -8.57 9.89 -6.42
N ARG A 89 -7.38 10.04 -7.00
CA ARG A 89 -6.54 8.91 -7.39
C ARG A 89 -5.70 8.46 -6.21
N LEU A 90 -5.87 7.20 -5.81
CA LEU A 90 -5.05 6.54 -4.81
C LEU A 90 -3.79 6.00 -5.48
N LYS A 91 -2.64 6.32 -4.90
CA LYS A 91 -1.35 5.83 -5.42
C LYS A 91 -0.47 5.40 -4.26
N LEU A 92 -0.07 4.14 -4.29
CA LEU A 92 0.96 3.60 -3.42
C LEU A 92 2.25 3.56 -4.25
N VAL A 93 3.30 4.18 -3.76
CA VAL A 93 4.61 4.17 -4.41
C VAL A 93 5.55 3.43 -3.48
N ILE A 94 5.92 2.23 -3.89
CA ILE A 94 6.78 1.34 -3.12
C ILE A 94 8.16 1.31 -3.78
N ASP A 95 9.18 1.65 -2.99
CA ASP A 95 10.57 1.68 -3.39
C ASP A 95 11.37 0.63 -2.60
N GLU A 96 12.19 -0.17 -3.28
CA GLU A 96 13.21 -1.04 -2.69
C GLU A 96 14.53 -0.27 -2.61
N THR A 97 15.12 -0.18 -1.42
CA THR A 97 16.30 0.69 -1.17
C THR A 97 17.54 -0.05 -0.69
N GLY A 98 17.49 -1.36 -0.55
CA GLY A 98 18.58 -2.18 -0.01
C GLY A 98 19.24 -3.12 -1.02
N GLY A 99 18.83 -3.10 -2.30
CA GLY A 99 19.34 -4.00 -3.32
C GLY A 99 18.88 -5.46 -3.14
N LEU A 100 17.79 -5.68 -2.41
CA LEU A 100 17.22 -7.01 -2.14
C LEU A 100 15.95 -7.24 -2.95
N THR A 101 15.39 -8.45 -2.86
CA THR A 101 14.12 -8.80 -3.50
C THR A 101 13.05 -9.16 -2.47
N PRO A 102 12.66 -8.24 -1.57
CA PRO A 102 11.61 -8.52 -0.60
C PRO A 102 10.25 -8.65 -1.31
N THR A 103 9.38 -9.48 -0.76
CA THR A 103 7.96 -9.53 -1.15
C THR A 103 7.20 -8.52 -0.31
N VAL A 104 6.41 -7.68 -0.94
CA VAL A 104 5.49 -6.77 -0.28
C VAL A 104 4.08 -7.34 -0.37
N ASP A 105 3.49 -7.55 0.79
CA ASP A 105 2.14 -8.05 0.96
C ASP A 105 1.28 -6.93 1.55
N GLY A 106 0.10 -6.71 1.00
CA GLY A 106 -0.79 -5.68 1.49
C GLY A 106 -2.24 -5.95 1.19
N VAL A 107 -3.10 -5.23 1.89
CA VAL A 107 -4.52 -5.13 1.57
C VAL A 107 -4.95 -3.67 1.70
N VAL A 108 -5.67 -3.19 0.69
CA VAL A 108 -6.32 -1.89 0.70
C VAL A 108 -7.82 -2.11 0.80
N ILE A 109 -8.47 -1.47 1.76
CA ILE A 109 -9.90 -1.58 2.02
C ILE A 109 -10.52 -0.19 1.89
N LEU A 110 -11.55 -0.07 1.05
CA LEU A 110 -12.34 1.16 0.92
C LEU A 110 -13.67 1.01 1.65
N ASN A 111 -13.90 1.90 2.60
CA ASN A 111 -15.12 1.98 3.38
C ASN A 111 -15.89 3.24 2.99
N PRO A 112 -17.09 3.13 2.38
CA PRO A 112 -17.92 4.29 2.11
C PRO A 112 -18.20 5.08 3.40
N LEU A 113 -18.19 6.41 3.29
CA LEU A 113 -18.62 7.32 4.37
C LEU A 113 -20.12 7.59 4.30
#